data_AF-A0A9E2IE66-F1
#
_entry.id   AF-A0A9E2IE66-F1
#
_cell.length_a   1.000
_cell.length_b   1.000
_cell.length_c   1.000
_cell.angle_alpha   90.00
_cell.angle_beta   90.00
_cell.angle_gamma   90.00
#
_symmetry.space_group_name_H-M   'P 1'
#
loop_
_entity.id
_entity.type
_entity.pdbx_description
1 polymer ?
#
loop_
_entity_poly.entity_id
_entity_poly.type
_entity_poly.pdbx_seq_one_letter_code
_entity_poly.pdbx_strand_id
1 'polypeptide(L)'
;EAIEILNNNLKNNNIKNVNTVKAAIGTDGKFIDFVTYPGFNVINHHSAWQPALYTKLLVRLFTAQRDCRKSNERVCAVSLGRIISDYCPDRVNVLKIDAEGSEYEVFRNLSNEDFGKIDKIIMEFHEYYPGNRHKELVSILASKGFNVRVEKPMFDYYFGKCGFIWAWKDKKKEEKCIQ
;
A
#
# COMPACT_ATOMS: atom_id res chain seq x y z
N GLU A 1 -0.60 6.64 17.09
CA GLU A 1 -0.28 5.32 17.69
C GLU A 1 0.61 4.42 16.81
N ALA A 2 0.22 4.05 15.58
CA ALA A 2 0.95 3.05 14.77
C ALA A 2 2.45 3.34 14.52
N ILE A 3 2.82 4.59 14.21
CA ILE A 3 4.23 4.94 13.94
C ILE A 3 5.11 4.88 15.19
N GLU A 4 4.54 5.09 16.38
CA GLU A 4 5.26 4.97 17.64
C GLU A 4 5.61 3.51 17.91
N ILE A 5 4.68 2.59 17.62
CA ILE A 5 4.92 1.14 17.70
C ILE A 5 6.04 0.73 16.73
N LEU A 6 6.01 1.22 15.49
CA LEU A 6 7.09 0.98 14.52
C LEU A 6 8.43 1.48 15.04
N ASN A 7 8.50 2.72 15.53
CA ASN A 7 9.74 3.31 16.04
C ASN A 7 10.28 2.56 17.26
N ASN A 8 9.40 2.11 18.15
CA ASN A 8 9.78 1.27 19.30
C ASN A 8 10.32 -0.09 18.83
N ASN A 9 9.70 -0.71 17.83
CA ASN A 9 10.20 -1.97 17.26
C ASN A 9 11.57 -1.81 16.61
N LEU A 10 11.81 -0.72 15.87
CA LEU A 10 13.13 -0.42 15.29
C LEU A 10 14.20 -0.24 16.38
N LYS A 11 13.86 0.51 17.44
CA LYS A 11 14.74 0.73 18.59
C LYS A 11 15.07 -0.58 19.31
N ASN A 12 14.06 -1.39 19.60
CA ASN A 12 14.22 -2.65 20.33
C ASN A 12 15.03 -3.69 19.55
N ASN A 13 15.02 -3.62 18.22
CA ASN A 13 15.80 -4.51 17.34
C ASN A 13 17.12 -3.87 16.85
N ASN A 14 17.50 -2.69 17.35
CA ASN A 14 18.71 -1.96 16.96
C ASN A 14 18.86 -1.73 15.44
N ILE A 15 17.74 -1.51 14.75
CA ILE A 15 17.70 -1.23 13.31
C ILE A 15 17.82 0.29 13.11
N LYS A 16 18.90 0.73 12.45
CA LYS A 16 19.23 2.16 12.29
C LYS A 16 19.14 2.68 10.87
N ASN A 17 19.16 1.81 9.87
CA ASN A 17 19.14 2.19 8.45
C ASN A 17 17.70 2.19 7.89
N VAL A 18 16.80 2.89 8.57
CA VAL A 18 15.38 2.97 8.20
C VAL A 18 14.90 4.40 8.40
N ASN A 19 14.30 4.97 7.36
CA ASN A 19 13.57 6.23 7.45
C ASN A 19 12.08 5.94 7.62
N THR A 20 11.46 6.50 8.65
CA THR A 20 10.01 6.36 8.90
C THR A 20 9.30 7.67 8.60
N VAL A 21 8.19 7.61 7.86
CA VAL A 21 7.40 8.79 7.49
C VAL A 21 6.01 8.69 8.09
N LYS A 22 5.61 9.71 8.87
CA LYS A 22 4.26 9.81 9.43
C LYS A 22 3.31 10.47 8.43
N ALA A 23 2.90 9.71 7.42
CA ALA A 23 1.98 10.17 6.39
C ALA A 23 1.10 9.03 5.90
N ALA A 24 -0.03 9.39 5.29
CA ALA A 24 -0.78 8.48 4.42
C ALA A 24 -0.18 8.52 3.01
N ILE A 25 -0.27 7.42 2.27
CA ILE A 25 0.08 7.42 0.85
C ILE A 25 -1.12 7.90 0.03
N GLY A 26 -0.93 8.83 -0.90
CA GLY A 26 -2.02 9.40 -1.71
C GLY A 26 -1.60 10.64 -2.48
N THR A 27 -2.54 11.51 -2.86
CA THR A 27 -2.22 12.79 -3.51
C THR A 27 -1.54 13.76 -2.52
N ASP A 28 -0.44 14.40 -2.93
CA ASP A 28 0.26 15.40 -2.12
C ASP A 28 -0.66 16.54 -1.64
N GLY A 29 -0.54 16.88 -0.35
CA GLY A 29 -1.24 18.03 0.25
C GLY A 29 -2.72 17.79 0.54
N LYS A 30 -3.26 16.61 0.21
CA LYS A 30 -4.59 16.21 0.66
C LYS A 30 -4.55 15.62 2.07
N PHE A 31 -5.71 15.56 2.70
CA PHE A 31 -5.89 14.89 3.98
C PHE A 31 -6.72 13.62 3.78
N ILE A 32 -6.34 12.56 4.48
CA ILE A 32 -7.06 11.30 4.51
C ILE A 32 -7.56 11.07 5.93
N ASP A 33 -8.86 10.78 6.06
CA ASP A 33 -9.52 10.51 7.33
C ASP A 33 -9.62 8.99 7.54
N PHE A 34 -8.89 8.47 8.52
CA PHE A 34 -8.89 7.06 8.93
C PHE A 34 -9.85 6.84 10.09
N VAL A 35 -10.54 5.70 10.09
CA VAL A 35 -11.26 5.19 11.26
C VAL A 35 -10.37 4.16 11.92
N THR A 36 -9.95 4.42 13.16
CA THR A 36 -9.15 3.50 13.94
C THR A 36 -9.99 2.83 15.04
N TYR A 37 -9.66 1.57 15.32
CA TYR A 37 -10.27 0.78 16.39
C TYR A 37 -9.20 0.45 17.43
N PRO A 38 -9.03 1.29 18.47
CA PRO A 38 -8.00 1.08 19.49
C PRO A 38 -8.12 -0.32 20.12
N GLY A 39 -7.05 -1.11 20.10
CA GLY A 39 -7.05 -2.51 20.60
C GLY A 39 -7.53 -3.58 19.60
N PHE A 40 -7.83 -3.21 18.35
CA PHE A 40 -8.11 -4.13 17.23
C PHE A 40 -7.63 -3.54 15.89
N ASN A 41 -6.31 -3.42 15.72
CA ASN A 41 -5.66 -2.76 14.56
C ASN A 41 -5.88 -3.47 13.21
N VAL A 42 -6.46 -4.67 13.19
CA VAL A 42 -6.69 -5.50 12.00
C VAL A 42 -7.72 -4.86 11.03
N ILE A 43 -8.45 -3.83 11.46
CA ILE A 43 -9.56 -3.24 10.66
C ILE A 43 -9.42 -1.71 10.52
N ASN A 44 -8.22 -1.17 10.69
CA ASN A 44 -8.01 0.25 10.39
C ASN A 44 -8.21 0.47 8.90
N HIS A 45 -9.30 1.13 8.54
CA HIS A 45 -9.71 1.28 7.15
C HIS A 45 -9.96 2.75 6.84
N HIS A 46 -9.85 3.10 5.56
CA HIS A 46 -10.31 4.40 5.08
C HIS A 46 -11.79 4.61 5.49
N SER A 47 -12.15 5.81 5.95
CA SER A 47 -13.50 6.10 6.47
C SER A 47 -14.63 5.89 5.45
N ALA A 48 -14.32 5.90 4.15
CA ALA A 48 -15.28 5.65 3.08
C ALA A 48 -15.58 4.15 2.84
N TRP A 49 -14.81 3.22 3.40
CA TRP A 49 -15.10 1.79 3.27
C TRP A 49 -16.20 1.37 4.25
N GLN A 50 -17.22 0.68 3.75
CA GLN A 50 -18.26 0.09 4.58
C GLN A 50 -18.13 -1.45 4.58
N PRO A 51 -17.74 -2.08 5.71
CA PRO A 51 -17.68 -3.52 5.78
C PRO A 51 -19.07 -4.15 5.57
N ALA A 52 -19.09 -5.39 5.04
CA ALA A 52 -20.31 -6.16 4.84
C ALA A 52 -21.04 -6.43 6.17
N LEU A 53 -22.33 -6.74 6.11
CA LEU A 53 -23.19 -6.86 7.30
C LEU A 53 -22.70 -7.91 8.29
N TYR A 54 -22.18 -9.04 7.80
CA TYR A 54 -21.65 -10.13 8.62
C TYR A 54 -20.32 -9.73 9.28
N THR A 55 -19.46 -8.97 8.59
CA THR A 55 -18.23 -8.42 9.17
C THR A 55 -18.57 -7.39 10.23
N LYS A 56 -19.57 -6.54 10.00
CA LYS A 56 -20.11 -5.65 11.05
C LYS A 56 -20.60 -6.42 12.28
N LEU A 57 -21.27 -7.56 12.08
CA LEU A 57 -21.75 -8.40 13.18
C LEU A 57 -20.58 -9.05 13.96
N LEU A 58 -19.60 -9.62 13.26
CA LEU A 58 -18.40 -10.19 13.88
C LEU A 58 -17.60 -9.13 14.64
N VAL A 59 -17.36 -7.97 14.02
CA VAL A 59 -16.71 -6.83 14.66
C VAL A 59 -17.45 -6.44 15.92
N ARG A 60 -18.78 -6.31 15.87
CA ARG A 60 -19.60 -5.99 17.04
C ARG A 60 -19.51 -7.05 18.13
N LEU A 61 -19.42 -8.34 17.80
CA LEU A 61 -19.22 -9.40 18.79
C LEU A 61 -17.83 -9.34 19.44
N PHE A 62 -16.78 -9.08 18.65
CA PHE A 62 -15.40 -8.96 19.15
C PHE A 62 -15.10 -7.64 19.88
N THR A 63 -15.76 -6.55 19.51
CA THR A 63 -15.63 -5.24 20.19
C THR A 63 -16.65 -5.03 21.29
N ALA A 64 -17.69 -5.86 21.43
CA ALA A 64 -18.66 -5.75 22.54
C ALA A 64 -18.02 -5.90 23.94
N GLN A 65 -16.87 -6.56 24.04
CA GLN A 65 -16.15 -6.77 25.30
C GLN A 65 -14.96 -5.83 25.52
N ARG A 66 -14.64 -4.94 24.56
CA ARG A 66 -13.53 -3.99 24.66
C ARG A 66 -14.09 -2.59 24.44
N ASP A 67 -13.76 -1.64 25.31
CA ASP A 67 -14.21 -0.25 25.20
C ASP A 67 -13.46 0.44 24.03
N CYS A 68 -13.73 -0.01 22.80
CA CYS A 68 -13.10 0.42 21.56
C CYS A 68 -13.92 1.55 20.96
N ARG A 69 -13.86 2.74 21.55
CA ARG A 69 -14.43 3.93 20.91
C ARG A 69 -13.67 4.17 19.60
N LYS A 70 -14.41 4.20 18.48
CA LYS A 70 -13.87 4.59 17.18
C LYS A 70 -13.23 5.97 17.30
N SER A 71 -11.99 6.10 16.87
CA SER A 71 -11.33 7.40 16.73
C SER A 71 -11.14 7.71 15.26
N ASN A 72 -11.36 8.97 14.89
CA ASN A 72 -11.02 9.46 13.56
C ASN A 72 -9.65 10.13 13.64
N GLU A 73 -8.71 9.66 12.83
CA GLU A 73 -7.41 10.32 12.68
C GLU A 73 -7.33 10.94 11.29
N ARG A 74 -7.07 12.24 11.24
CA ARG A 74 -6.79 12.97 10.00
C ARG A 74 -5.28 13.03 9.78
N VAL A 75 -4.82 12.52 8.65
CA VAL A 75 -3.39 12.44 8.32
C VAL A 75 -3.13 13.12 6.96
N CYS A 76 -2.01 13.83 6.86
CA CYS A 76 -1.57 14.40 5.58
C CYS A 76 -1.14 13.27 4.63
N ALA A 77 -1.56 13.38 3.38
CA ALA A 77 -1.17 12.47 2.31
C ALA A 77 0.08 12.96 1.60
N VAL A 78 0.97 12.02 1.29
CA VAL A 78 2.19 12.21 0.53
C VAL A 78 2.18 11.25 -0.66
N SER A 79 2.61 11.71 -1.82
CA SER A 79 2.70 10.88 -3.02
C SER A 79 3.90 9.95 -2.99
N LEU A 80 3.78 8.81 -3.67
CA LEU A 80 4.91 7.90 -3.85
C LEU A 80 6.07 8.57 -4.60
N GLY A 81 5.77 9.43 -5.58
CA GLY A 81 6.81 10.20 -6.28
C GLY A 81 7.63 11.08 -5.34
N ARG A 82 6.96 11.76 -4.40
CA ARG A 82 7.65 12.54 -3.36
C ARG A 82 8.50 11.66 -2.45
N ILE A 83 8.00 10.51 -2.00
CA ILE A 83 8.79 9.56 -1.19
C ILE A 83 10.03 9.08 -1.96
N ILE A 84 9.90 8.76 -3.25
CA ILE A 84 11.02 8.34 -4.09
C ILE A 84 12.04 9.48 -4.19
N SER A 85 11.60 10.70 -4.49
CA SER A 85 12.47 11.88 -4.57
C SER A 85 13.23 12.14 -3.27
N ASP A 86 12.55 12.08 -2.13
CA ASP A 86 13.11 12.48 -0.84
C ASP A 86 14.06 11.41 -0.25
N TYR A 87 13.84 10.12 -0.55
CA TYR A 87 14.55 9.03 0.14
C TYR A 87 15.29 8.04 -0.77
N CYS A 88 14.88 7.90 -2.03
CA CYS A 88 15.46 6.92 -2.97
C CYS A 88 15.53 7.49 -4.41
N PRO A 89 16.15 8.65 -4.63
CA PRO A 89 16.04 9.39 -5.90
C PRO A 89 16.65 8.63 -7.10
N ASP A 90 17.65 7.79 -6.84
CA ASP A 90 18.34 7.04 -7.90
C ASP A 90 17.60 5.77 -8.29
N ARG A 91 17.20 4.97 -7.30
CA ARG A 91 16.68 3.62 -7.54
C ARG A 91 15.92 3.03 -6.35
N VAL A 92 14.85 2.32 -6.66
CA VAL A 92 14.08 1.50 -5.71
C VAL A 92 14.17 0.04 -6.15
N ASN A 93 14.97 -0.76 -5.43
CA ASN A 93 15.15 -2.17 -5.79
C ASN A 93 13.89 -3.01 -5.58
N VAL A 94 13.14 -2.73 -4.53
CA VAL A 94 11.88 -3.39 -4.22
C VAL A 94 10.94 -2.37 -3.59
N LEU A 95 9.77 -2.21 -4.19
CA LEU A 95 8.66 -1.45 -3.63
C LEU A 95 7.61 -2.45 -3.12
N LYS A 96 7.39 -2.47 -1.79
CA LYS A 96 6.28 -3.22 -1.19
C LYS A 96 5.11 -2.27 -0.96
N ILE A 97 3.90 -2.66 -1.38
CA ILE A 97 2.67 -1.90 -1.14
C ILE A 97 1.58 -2.80 -0.59
N ASP A 98 0.95 -2.34 0.48
CA ASP A 98 -0.29 -2.84 1.05
C ASP A 98 -0.95 -1.61 1.68
N ALA A 99 -2.02 -1.10 1.05
CA ALA A 99 -2.54 0.22 1.34
C ALA A 99 -4.08 0.28 1.30
N GLU A 100 -4.72 -0.87 1.50
CA GLU A 100 -6.17 -1.04 1.72
C GLU A 100 -7.06 -0.31 0.69
N GLY A 101 -6.66 -0.36 -0.60
CA GLY A 101 -7.43 0.20 -1.73
C GLY A 101 -6.89 1.50 -2.31
N SER A 102 -5.92 2.14 -1.66
CA SER A 102 -5.27 3.36 -2.17
C SER A 102 -4.21 3.08 -3.25
N GLU A 103 -3.93 1.81 -3.55
CA GLU A 103 -2.90 1.41 -4.52
C GLU A 103 -3.18 1.99 -5.92
N TYR A 104 -4.46 2.06 -6.29
CA TYR A 104 -4.90 2.60 -7.57
C TYR A 104 -4.58 4.07 -7.74
N GLU A 105 -4.83 4.88 -6.71
CA GLU A 105 -4.49 6.31 -6.74
C GLU A 105 -2.98 6.52 -6.84
N VAL A 106 -2.20 5.70 -6.13
CA VAL A 106 -0.74 5.74 -6.17
C VAL A 106 -0.23 5.50 -7.59
N PHE A 107 -0.66 4.41 -8.24
CA PHE A 107 -0.13 4.04 -9.55
C PHE A 107 -0.73 4.83 -10.72
N ARG A 108 -1.93 5.40 -10.58
CA ARG A 108 -2.51 6.32 -11.58
C ARG A 108 -1.74 7.63 -11.69
N ASN A 109 -1.18 8.10 -10.56
CA ASN A 109 -0.54 9.42 -10.47
C ASN A 109 0.99 9.35 -10.51
N LEU A 110 1.60 8.16 -10.51
CA LEU A 110 3.05 8.01 -10.53
C LEU A 110 3.61 8.37 -11.91
N SER A 111 4.66 9.22 -11.93
CA SER A 111 5.28 9.68 -13.17
C SER A 111 6.03 8.55 -13.89
N ASN A 112 6.20 8.66 -15.21
CA ASN A 112 7.02 7.71 -15.98
C ASN A 112 8.47 7.63 -15.49
N GLU A 113 9.02 8.76 -15.06
CA GLU A 113 10.37 8.85 -14.51
C GLU A 113 10.48 8.03 -13.21
N ASP A 114 9.52 8.18 -12.31
CA ASP A 114 9.51 7.45 -11.04
C ASP A 114 9.25 5.96 -11.23
N PHE A 115 8.37 5.60 -12.17
CA PHE A 115 8.26 4.21 -12.61
C PHE A 115 9.60 3.67 -13.10
N GLY A 116 10.39 4.48 -13.81
CA GLY A 116 11.73 4.14 -14.30
C GLY A 116 12.70 3.70 -13.19
N LYS A 117 12.61 4.33 -12.02
CA LYS A 117 13.48 4.10 -10.84
C LYS A 117 13.19 2.78 -10.11
N ILE A 118 12.00 2.20 -10.31
CA ILE A 118 11.56 0.98 -9.59
C ILE A 118 11.92 -0.28 -10.40
N ASP A 119 12.62 -1.23 -9.76
CA ASP A 119 12.97 -2.52 -10.37
C ASP A 119 11.86 -3.58 -10.19
N LYS A 120 11.32 -3.67 -8.97
CA LYS A 120 10.37 -4.71 -8.55
C LYS A 120 9.29 -4.15 -7.65
N ILE A 121 8.08 -4.68 -7.79
CA ILE A 121 6.91 -4.33 -6.99
C ILE A 121 6.31 -5.61 -6.44
N ILE A 122 6.02 -5.61 -5.13
CA ILE A 122 5.25 -6.64 -4.44
C ILE A 122 4.06 -5.93 -3.83
N MET A 123 2.87 -6.21 -4.33
CA MET A 123 1.67 -5.46 -3.98
C MET A 123 0.54 -6.38 -3.58
N GLU A 124 -0.08 -6.11 -2.44
CA GLU A 124 -1.43 -6.58 -2.15
C GLU A 124 -2.42 -5.56 -2.74
N PHE A 125 -3.32 -6.02 -3.60
CA PHE A 125 -4.35 -5.16 -4.19
C PHE A 125 -5.69 -5.39 -3.51
N HIS A 126 -6.52 -4.34 -3.46
CA HIS A 126 -7.86 -4.40 -2.86
C HIS A 126 -8.93 -3.87 -3.81
N GLU A 127 -9.88 -4.70 -4.25
CA GLU A 127 -10.98 -4.29 -5.16
C GLU A 127 -12.20 -3.75 -4.39
N TYR A 128 -11.97 -2.91 -3.37
CA TYR A 128 -13.02 -2.40 -2.48
C TYR A 128 -13.96 -1.39 -3.13
N TYR A 129 -13.47 -0.61 -4.09
CA TYR A 129 -14.22 0.48 -4.72
C TYR A 129 -14.69 0.10 -6.13
N PRO A 130 -15.86 0.59 -6.58
CA PRO A 130 -16.29 0.46 -7.97
C PRO A 130 -15.22 1.01 -8.92
N GLY A 131 -14.96 0.30 -10.02
CA GLY A 131 -13.93 0.69 -11.00
C GLY A 131 -12.51 0.24 -10.65
N ASN A 132 -12.16 0.11 -9.36
CA ASN A 132 -10.86 -0.43 -8.95
C ASN A 132 -10.83 -1.95 -9.18
N ARG A 133 -10.10 -2.37 -10.22
CA ARG A 133 -9.90 -3.79 -10.57
C ARG A 133 -8.43 -4.07 -10.77
N HIS A 134 -7.94 -5.18 -10.26
CA HIS A 134 -6.52 -5.55 -10.36
C HIS A 134 -6.01 -5.56 -11.81
N LYS A 135 -6.89 -5.85 -12.78
CA LYS A 135 -6.57 -5.77 -14.22
C LYS A 135 -6.09 -4.40 -14.65
N GLU A 136 -6.60 -3.32 -14.05
CA GLU A 136 -6.12 -1.96 -14.30
C GLU A 136 -4.68 -1.80 -13.83
N LEU A 137 -4.36 -2.23 -12.60
CA LEU A 137 -3.00 -2.20 -12.07
C LEU A 137 -2.04 -3.02 -12.93
N VAL A 138 -2.47 -4.21 -13.37
CA VAL A 138 -1.70 -5.04 -14.32
C VAL A 138 -1.44 -4.27 -15.61
N SER A 139 -2.46 -3.61 -16.18
CA SER A 139 -2.33 -2.83 -17.41
C SER A 139 -1.38 -1.65 -17.25
N ILE A 140 -1.48 -0.90 -16.15
CA ILE A 140 -0.59 0.21 -15.85
C ILE A 140 0.85 -0.31 -15.76
N LEU A 141 1.10 -1.32 -14.93
CA LEU A 141 2.44 -1.87 -14.71
C LEU A 141 3.05 -2.44 -16.00
N ALA A 142 2.28 -3.21 -16.77
CA ALA A 142 2.71 -3.74 -18.06
C ALA A 142 3.06 -2.61 -19.04
N SER A 143 2.26 -1.54 -19.10
CA SER A 143 2.54 -0.37 -19.95
C SER A 143 3.83 0.37 -19.58
N LYS A 144 4.35 0.18 -18.36
CA LYS A 144 5.62 0.74 -17.89
C LYS A 144 6.79 -0.24 -18.01
N GLY A 145 6.60 -1.35 -18.72
CA GLY A 145 7.65 -2.34 -19.03
C GLY A 145 7.89 -3.36 -17.92
N PHE A 146 6.95 -3.54 -16.99
CA PHE A 146 7.04 -4.63 -16.01
C PHE A 146 6.45 -5.92 -16.57
N ASN A 147 7.13 -7.04 -16.33
CA ASN A 147 6.51 -8.35 -16.32
C ASN A 147 5.63 -8.45 -15.06
N VAL A 148 4.41 -8.98 -15.20
CA VAL A 148 3.42 -9.00 -14.11
C VAL A 148 2.87 -10.40 -13.91
N ARG A 149 2.87 -10.87 -12.67
CA ARG A 149 2.19 -12.09 -12.21
C ARG A 149 1.15 -11.71 -11.17
N VAL A 150 -0.05 -12.28 -11.33
CA VAL A 150 -1.16 -12.08 -10.39
C VAL A 150 -1.44 -13.39 -9.67
N GLU A 151 -1.61 -13.32 -8.36
CA GLU A 151 -2.02 -14.43 -7.53
C GLU A 151 -3.31 -14.07 -6.80
N LYS A 152 -4.31 -14.94 -6.91
CA LYS A 152 -5.62 -14.75 -6.28
C LYS A 152 -5.96 -16.02 -5.51
N PRO A 153 -5.43 -16.19 -4.29
CA PRO A 153 -5.87 -17.27 -3.42
C PRO A 153 -7.40 -17.24 -3.33
N MET A 154 -8.04 -18.39 -3.52
CA MET A 154 -9.50 -18.47 -3.69
C MET A 154 -10.25 -17.84 -2.51
N PHE A 155 -9.78 -18.12 -1.29
CA PHE A 155 -10.41 -17.63 -0.07
C PHE A 155 -10.31 -16.10 0.05
N ASP A 156 -9.09 -15.56 -0.08
CA ASP A 156 -8.80 -14.13 0.04
C ASP A 156 -9.56 -13.32 -1.02
N TYR A 157 -9.55 -13.78 -2.27
CA TYR A 157 -10.24 -13.07 -3.35
C TYR A 157 -11.76 -13.17 -3.24
N TYR A 158 -12.31 -14.29 -2.75
CA TYR A 158 -13.75 -14.45 -2.62
C TYR A 158 -14.33 -13.61 -1.47
N PHE A 159 -13.70 -13.66 -0.29
CA PHE A 159 -14.20 -13.00 0.91
C PHE A 159 -13.67 -11.58 1.10
N GLY A 160 -12.40 -11.34 0.76
CA GLY A 160 -11.72 -10.06 0.94
C GLY A 160 -11.61 -9.21 -0.32
N LYS A 161 -11.85 -9.77 -1.52
CA LYS A 161 -11.63 -9.07 -2.80
C LYS A 161 -10.20 -8.54 -2.94
N CYS A 162 -9.24 -9.25 -2.35
CA CYS A 162 -7.82 -8.94 -2.40
C CYS A 162 -6.99 -10.07 -3.02
N GLY A 163 -5.73 -9.78 -3.30
CA GLY A 163 -4.77 -10.73 -3.85
C GLY A 163 -3.42 -10.06 -4.08
N PHE A 164 -2.48 -10.78 -4.69
CA PHE A 164 -1.11 -10.32 -4.86
C PHE A 164 -0.77 -10.02 -6.32
N ILE A 165 -0.02 -8.95 -6.53
CA ILE A 165 0.64 -8.61 -7.78
C ILE A 165 2.15 -8.61 -7.53
N TRP A 166 2.86 -9.38 -8.35
CA TRP A 166 4.30 -9.42 -8.43
C TRP A 166 4.71 -8.80 -9.76
N ALA A 167 5.49 -7.73 -9.74
CA ALA A 167 5.96 -7.08 -10.95
C ALA A 167 7.48 -6.90 -10.94
N TRP A 168 8.14 -7.13 -12.07
CA TRP A 168 9.59 -6.95 -12.21
C TRP A 168 9.98 -6.49 -13.61
N LYS A 169 11.05 -5.72 -13.72
CA LYS A 169 11.73 -5.47 -14.99
C LYS A 169 12.87 -6.45 -15.17
N ASP A 170 13.07 -6.92 -16.39
CA ASP A 170 14.27 -7.66 -16.72
C ASP A 170 15.48 -6.72 -16.65
N LYS A 171 16.62 -7.23 -16.17
CA LYS A 171 17.86 -6.44 -16.19
C LYS A 171 18.16 -6.11 -17.65
N LYS A 172 18.32 -4.82 -17.97
CA LYS A 172 18.93 -4.44 -19.25
C LYS A 172 20.27 -5.17 -19.31
N LYS A 173 20.46 -6.01 -20.35
CA LYS A 173 21.80 -6.49 -20.68
C LYS A 173 22.61 -5.22 -20.93
N GLU A 174 23.63 -4.98 -20.11
CA GLU A 174 24.68 -4.04 -20.50
C GLU A 174 25.23 -4.58 -21.83
N GLU A 175 24.88 -3.93 -22.92
CA GLU A 175 25.64 -4.06 -24.15
C GLU A 175 27.03 -3.57 -23.79
N LYS A 176 27.94 -4.52 -23.53
CA LYS A 176 29.37 -4.23 -23.56
C LYS A 176 29.64 -3.69 -24.95
N CYS A 177 29.69 -2.37 -25.10
CA CYS A 177 30.42 -1.74 -26.19
C CYS A 177 31.86 -2.22 -26.05
N ILE A 178 32.18 -3.29 -26.78
CA ILE A 178 33.56 -3.62 -27.11
C ILE A 178 33.97 -2.54 -28.11
N GLN A 179 34.70 -1.53 -27.63
CA GLN A 179 35.58 -0.70 -28.45
C GLN A 179 37.00 -0.88 -27.95
#